data_AF-A0A7L2JWU7-F1
#
_entry.id   AF-A0A7L2JWU7-F1
#
_cell.length_a   1.000
_cell.length_b   1.000
_cell.length_c   1.000
_cell.angle_alpha   90.00
_cell.angle_beta   90.00
_cell.angle_gamma   90.00
#
_symmetry.space_group_name_H-M   'P 1'
#
loop_
_entity.id
_entity.type
_entity.pdbx_description
1 polymer ?
#
loop_
_entity_poly.entity_id
_entity_poly.type
_entity_poly.pdbx_seq_one_letter_code
_entity_poly.pdbx_strand_id
1 'polypeptide(L)'
;QRYCQAVYRGQLASVHSAARNQELKKLAKTYNRFISPWIGAVTSCRAGKWESYWEDSSPWNYANWAPTQPLHKVTTCTTLSVRDGLWRSRLCFLMHPFICQY
;
A
#
# COMPACT_ATOMS: atom_id res chain seq x y z
N GLN A 1 -2.46 1.30 -11.67
CA GLN A 1 -1.43 2.13 -10.98
C GLN A 1 -1.13 3.47 -11.67
N ARG A 2 -1.07 3.54 -13.01
CA ARG A 2 -0.73 4.79 -13.73
C ARG A 2 -1.69 5.98 -13.56
N TYR A 3 -2.85 5.80 -12.94
CA TYR A 3 -3.86 6.86 -12.81
C TYR A 3 -3.39 8.04 -11.95
N CYS A 4 -2.74 7.80 -10.80
CA CYS A 4 -2.19 8.89 -9.97
C CYS A 4 -1.15 9.73 -10.73
N GLN A 5 -0.30 9.07 -11.51
CA GLN A 5 0.72 9.74 -12.34
C GLN A 5 0.09 10.49 -13.50
N ALA A 6 -0.88 9.87 -14.20
CA ALA A 6 -1.49 10.43 -15.40
C ALA A 6 -2.42 11.62 -15.11
N VAL A 7 -3.16 11.58 -13.99
CA VAL A 7 -4.18 12.59 -13.67
C VAL A 7 -3.68 13.65 -12.70
N TYR A 8 -2.89 13.25 -11.69
CA TYR A 8 -2.48 14.14 -10.61
C TYR A 8 -0.97 14.43 -10.59
N ARG A 9 -0.19 13.89 -11.55
CA ARG A 9 1.29 13.88 -11.52
C ARG A 9 1.86 13.34 -10.20
N GLY A 10 1.08 12.53 -9.49
CA GLY A 10 1.41 11.97 -8.19
C GLY A 10 1.69 10.47 -8.26
N GLN A 11 1.93 9.86 -7.11
CA GLN A 11 2.17 8.42 -6.98
C GLN A 11 1.19 7.82 -5.97
N LEU A 12 1.11 6.49 -5.90
CA LEU A 12 0.37 5.87 -4.81
C LEU A 12 1.04 6.21 -3.48
N ALA A 13 0.22 6.35 -2.43
CA ALA A 13 0.68 6.80 -1.13
C ALA A 13 1.76 5.88 -0.54
N SER A 14 2.88 6.45 -0.12
CA SER A 14 3.89 5.80 0.71
C SER A 14 3.69 6.17 2.17
N VAL A 15 4.19 5.31 3.07
CA VAL A 15 3.97 5.44 4.51
C VAL A 15 5.30 5.31 5.23
N HIS A 16 5.71 6.41 5.87
CA HIS A 16 7.00 6.52 6.56
C HIS A 16 6.87 6.71 8.07
N SER A 17 5.64 6.73 8.60
CA SER A 17 5.40 6.90 10.03
C SER A 17 4.04 6.36 10.46
N ALA A 18 3.91 6.06 11.75
CA ALA A 18 2.63 5.67 12.34
C ALA A 18 1.56 6.78 12.22
N ALA A 19 1.96 8.06 12.33
CA ALA A 19 1.08 9.20 12.15
C ALA A 19 0.49 9.24 10.74
N ARG A 20 1.35 9.10 9.71
CA ARG A 20 0.90 9.04 8.31
C ARG A 20 -0.01 7.84 8.06
N ASN A 21 0.31 6.67 8.63
CA ASN A 21 -0.54 5.49 8.52
C ASN A 21 -1.94 5.72 9.11
N GLN A 22 -2.03 6.40 10.26
CA GLN A 22 -3.30 6.73 10.90
C GLN A 22 -4.10 7.76 10.11
N GLU A 23 -3.45 8.78 9.54
CA GLU A 23 -4.10 9.75 8.65
C GLU A 23 -4.72 9.07 7.44
N LEU A 24 -3.94 8.23 6.75
CA LEU A 24 -4.43 7.50 5.58
C LEU A 24 -5.56 6.54 5.95
N LYS A 25 -5.50 5.89 7.12
CA LYS A 25 -6.58 5.05 7.63
C LYS A 25 -7.86 5.85 7.85
N LYS A 26 -7.76 7.03 8.49
CA LYS A 26 -8.91 7.92 8.73
C LYS A 26 -9.51 8.37 7.40
N LEU A 27 -8.67 8.83 6.48
CA LEU A 27 -9.08 9.22 5.12
C LEU A 27 -9.80 8.09 4.40
N ALA A 28 -9.19 6.91 4.35
CA ALA A 28 -9.77 5.73 3.72
C ALA A 28 -11.15 5.38 4.31
N LYS A 29 -11.27 5.40 5.64
CA LYS A 29 -12.52 5.10 6.35
C LYS A 29 -13.63 6.12 6.08
N THR A 30 -13.29 7.38 5.80
CA THR A 30 -14.27 8.42 5.41
C THR A 30 -14.94 8.10 4.07
N TYR A 31 -14.17 7.59 3.10
CA TYR A 31 -14.70 7.26 1.77
C TYR A 31 -15.26 5.84 1.65
N ASN A 32 -14.63 4.85 2.28
CA ASN A 32 -15.06 3.47 2.23
C ASN A 32 -14.76 2.73 3.54
N ARG A 33 -15.80 2.24 4.21
CA ARG A 33 -15.67 1.53 5.50
C ARG A 33 -15.43 0.03 5.35
N PHE A 34 -15.56 -0.51 4.14
CA PHE A 34 -15.55 -1.95 3.89
C PHE A 34 -14.37 -2.40 3.03
N ILE A 35 -14.05 -1.63 1.97
CA ILE A 35 -13.00 -1.97 1.01
C ILE A 35 -11.74 -1.18 1.36
N SER A 36 -10.65 -1.90 1.55
CA SER A 36 -9.35 -1.34 1.93
C SER A 36 -8.60 -0.84 0.69
N PRO A 37 -8.13 0.42 0.67
CA PRO A 37 -7.48 0.96 -0.52
C PRO A 37 -6.06 0.44 -0.71
N TRP A 38 -5.61 0.46 -1.96
CA TRP A 38 -4.22 0.31 -2.35
C TRP A 38 -3.36 1.47 -1.86
N ILE A 39 -2.18 1.11 -1.34
CA ILE A 39 -1.05 2.00 -1.10
C ILE A 39 0.11 1.61 -2.03
N GLY A 40 1.14 2.44 -2.13
CA GLY A 40 2.22 2.29 -3.10
C GLY A 40 3.22 1.17 -2.81
N ALA A 41 2.95 0.29 -1.82
CA ALA A 41 3.85 -0.79 -1.45
C ALA A 41 3.60 -2.02 -2.32
N VAL A 42 4.68 -2.56 -2.88
CA VAL A 42 4.68 -3.80 -3.68
C VAL A 42 5.67 -4.78 -3.05
N THR A 43 5.29 -6.05 -2.97
CA THR A 43 6.17 -7.15 -2.56
C THR A 43 6.44 -8.04 -3.76
N SER A 44 7.71 -8.24 -4.10
CA SER A 44 8.13 -9.06 -5.26
C SER A 44 9.45 -9.78 -4.99
N CYS A 45 9.72 -10.85 -5.72
CA CYS A 45 11.04 -11.49 -5.70
C CYS A 45 12.02 -10.73 -6.60
N ARG A 46 13.05 -10.12 -6.02
CA ARG A 46 14.17 -9.48 -6.75
C ARG A 46 15.45 -10.22 -6.41
N ALA A 47 16.22 -10.60 -7.43
CA ALA A 47 17.50 -11.30 -7.25
C ALA A 47 17.42 -12.51 -6.27
N GLY A 48 16.31 -13.27 -6.32
CA GLY A 48 16.10 -14.44 -5.46
C GLY A 48 15.65 -14.13 -4.02
N LYS A 49 15.45 -12.86 -3.66
CA LYS A 49 14.96 -12.44 -2.35
C LYS A 49 13.60 -11.76 -2.46
N TRP A 50 12.69 -12.09 -1.55
CA TRP A 50 11.42 -11.39 -1.48
C TRP A 50 11.56 -10.10 -0.70
N GLU A 51 11.27 -8.98 -1.36
CA GLU A 51 11.44 -7.66 -0.79
C GLU A 51 10.18 -6.82 -1.03
N SER A 52 9.89 -5.93 -0.07
CA SER A 52 8.84 -4.93 -0.20
C SER A 52 9.47 -3.57 -0.43
N TYR A 53 8.88 -2.79 -1.33
CA TYR A 53 9.39 -1.50 -1.74
C TYR A 53 8.22 -0.58 -2.12
N TRP A 54 8.47 0.71 -2.07
CA TRP A 54 7.53 1.72 -2.55
C TRP A 54 7.76 2.03 -4.03
N GLU A 55 6.68 2.20 -4.79
CA GLU A 55 6.77 2.57 -6.20
C GLU A 55 7.30 3.99 -6.45
N ASP A 56 7.19 4.87 -5.46
CA ASP A 56 7.76 6.22 -5.51
C ASP A 56 9.27 6.24 -5.29
N SER A 57 9.89 5.08 -5.08
CA SER A 57 11.32 4.93 -4.74
C SER A 57 11.72 5.57 -3.41
N SER A 58 10.75 5.90 -2.56
CA SER A 58 10.99 6.37 -1.19
C SER A 58 11.60 5.27 -0.31
N PRO A 59 12.31 5.63 0.76
CA PRO A 59 12.97 4.65 1.62
C PRO A 59 11.96 3.75 2.34
N TRP A 60 12.26 2.46 2.38
CA TRP A 60 11.49 1.48 3.16
C TRP A 60 11.91 1.53 4.65
N ASN A 61 11.41 2.53 5.38
CA ASN A 61 11.77 2.80 6.78
C ASN A 61 10.65 2.55 7.80
N TYR A 62 9.45 2.22 7.33
CA TYR A 62 8.30 1.94 8.17
C TYR A 62 7.48 0.81 7.56
N ALA A 63 6.96 -0.06 8.40
CA ALA A 63 6.11 -1.16 8.00
C ALA A 63 5.04 -1.41 9.06
N ASN A 64 3.78 -1.55 8.63
CA ASN A 64 2.67 -1.87 9.52
C ASN A 64 1.93 -3.13 9.07
N TRP A 65 2.67 -4.18 8.74
CA TRP A 65 2.13 -5.45 8.25
C TRP A 65 1.23 -6.13 9.26
N ALA A 66 0.16 -6.74 8.76
CA ALA A 66 -0.60 -7.69 9.55
C ALA A 66 0.24 -8.94 9.86
N PRO A 67 -0.08 -9.71 10.92
CA PRO A 67 0.57 -10.99 11.17
C PRO A 67 0.54 -11.87 9.91
N THR A 68 1.64 -12.58 9.64
CA THR A 68 1.84 -13.45 8.46
C THR A 68 1.93 -12.72 7.10
N GLN A 69 2.06 -11.39 7.11
CA GLN A 69 2.28 -10.56 5.92
C GLN A 69 3.69 -9.94 5.94
N PRO A 70 4.27 -9.62 4.78
CA PRO A 70 3.73 -9.83 3.43
C PRO A 70 3.86 -11.29 2.96
N LEU A 71 3.10 -11.63 1.91
CA LEU A 71 3.16 -12.97 1.30
C LEU A 71 4.38 -13.11 0.38
N HIS A 72 5.42 -13.79 0.86
CA HIS A 72 6.66 -14.06 0.11
C HIS A 72 6.57 -15.30 -0.80
N LYS A 73 5.52 -15.35 -1.63
CA LYS A 73 5.27 -16.49 -2.55
C LYS A 73 4.96 -16.05 -3.98
N VAL A 74 4.27 -14.92 -4.12
CA VAL A 74 3.85 -14.34 -5.39
C VAL A 74 3.98 -12.83 -5.31
N THR A 75 4.16 -12.17 -6.46
CA THR A 75 4.15 -10.71 -6.48
C THR A 75 2.79 -10.20 -6.02
N THR A 76 2.79 -9.34 -5.00
CA THR A 76 1.57 -8.80 -4.40
C THR A 76 1.66 -7.30 -4.25
N CYS A 77 0.49 -6.67 -4.26
CA CYS A 77 0.30 -5.27 -3.97
C CYS A 77 -0.24 -5.14 -2.54
N THR A 78 -0.13 -3.95 -1.96
CA THR A 78 -0.43 -3.74 -0.54
C THR A 78 -1.67 -2.90 -0.33
N THR A 79 -2.60 -3.42 0.46
CA THR A 79 -3.79 -2.67 0.91
C THR A 79 -3.61 -2.16 2.34
N LEU A 80 -4.08 -0.93 2.59
CA LEU A 80 -4.21 -0.36 3.93
C LEU A 80 -5.59 -0.69 4.51
N SER A 81 -5.64 -1.51 5.55
CA SER A 81 -6.91 -1.89 6.16
C SER A 81 -7.60 -0.75 6.86
N VAL A 82 -8.84 -0.49 6.48
CA VAL A 82 -9.68 0.55 7.11
C VAL A 82 -10.14 0.19 8.53
N ARG A 83 -10.02 -1.09 8.92
CA ARG A 83 -10.45 -1.58 10.25
C ARG A 83 -9.36 -1.37 11.30
N ASP A 84 -8.22 -2.02 11.11
CA ASP A 84 -7.09 -2.03 12.06
C ASP A 84 -5.98 -1.05 11.65
N GLY A 85 -5.87 -0.69 10.37
CA GLY A 85 -4.75 0.11 9.86
C GLY A 85 -3.54 -0.71 9.44
N LEU A 86 -3.65 -2.05 9.52
CA LEU A 86 -2.57 -2.97 9.15
C LEU A 86 -2.55 -3.20 7.64
N TRP A 87 -1.35 -3.50 7.13
CA TRP A 87 -1.11 -3.73 5.72
C TRP A 87 -1.30 -5.20 5.37
N ARG A 88 -1.94 -5.45 4.23
CA ARG A 88 -2.21 -6.81 3.75
C ARG A 88 -1.83 -6.93 2.29
N SER A 89 -1.07 -7.97 1.97
CA SER A 89 -0.78 -8.37 0.59
C SER A 89 -2.04 -8.90 -0.08
N ARG A 90 -2.27 -8.41 -1.29
CA ARG A 90 -3.37 -8.82 -2.15
C ARG A 90 -2.83 -8.96 -3.58
N LEU A 91 -3.49 -9.79 -4.37
CA LEU A 91 -3.13 -9.95 -5.77
C LEU A 91 -3.39 -8.63 -6.51
N CYS A 92 -2.39 -8.14 -7.24
CA CYS A 92 -2.41 -6.80 -7.84
C CYS A 92 -3.53 -6.56 -8.86
N PHE A 93 -4.11 -7.62 -9.43
CA PHE A 93 -5.21 -7.54 -10.39
C PHE A 93 -6.58 -7.31 -9.72
N LEU A 94 -6.67 -7.35 -8.38
CA LEU A 94 -7.93 -7.11 -7.68
C LEU A 94 -8.31 -5.63 -7.70
N MET A 95 -9.58 -5.37 -7.96
CA MET A 95 -10.13 -4.01 -7.95
C MET A 95 -10.32 -3.53 -6.50
N HIS A 96 -9.54 -2.54 -6.10
CA HIS A 96 -9.71 -1.81 -4.84
C HIS A 96 -9.60 -0.30 -5.10
N PRO A 97 -10.20 0.55 -4.24
CA PRO A 97 -9.88 1.96 -4.24
C PRO A 97 -8.38 2.17 -4.01
N PHE A 98 -7.86 3.36 -4.28
CA PHE A 98 -6.45 3.67 -4.13
C PHE A 98 -6.27 5.08 -3.57
N ILE A 99 -5.15 5.32 -2.89
CA ILE A 99 -4.82 6.64 -2.37
C ILE A 99 -3.62 7.17 -3.13
N CYS A 100 -3.76 8.34 -3.76
CA CYS A 100 -2.66 9.07 -4.37
C CYS A 100 -2.04 10.07 -3.36
N GLN A 101 -0.76 10.37 -3.54
CA GLN A 101 -0.05 11.47 -2.90
C GLN A 101 0.70 12.30 -3.95
N TYR A 102 0.96 13.56 -3.64
CA TYR A 102 1.70 14.53 -4.45
C TYR A 102 2.68 15.29 -3.57
#